data_AF-A0A7J2NL74-F1
#
_entry.id   AF-A0A7J2NL74-F1
#
_cell.length_a   1.000
_cell.length_b   1.000
_cell.length_c   1.000
_cell.angle_alpha   90.00
_cell.angle_beta   90.00
_cell.angle_gamma   90.00
#
_symmetry.space_group_name_H-M   'P 1'
#
loop_
_entity.id
_entity.type
_entity.pdbx_description
1 polymer ?
#
loop_
_entity_poly.entity_id
_entity_poly.type
_entity_poly.pdbx_seq_one_letter_code
_entity_poly.pdbx_strand_id
1 'polypeptide(L)'
;MKENVGKYFDSPREAVFGRKPQGFIIRYIDEEEKLVRISFSKKRTLALPLFFWMFNRTLNYLSKNPGTIFPIGAKIQPPYSEESIEGEIWKDPKHYSSEYKAAPHVLDILALAGFVKFAYTQNRCTNRKVQGAIHCRSVTS
;
A
#
# COMPACT_ATOMS: atom_id res chain seq x y z
N MET A 1 -15.47 5.62 0.32
CA MET A 1 -14.31 5.92 1.21
C MET A 1 -14.62 7.01 2.26
N LYS A 2 -15.29 8.13 1.94
CA LYS A 2 -15.64 9.18 2.93
C LYS A 2 -16.44 8.67 4.14
N GLU A 3 -17.38 7.75 3.92
CA GLU A 3 -18.17 7.08 4.98
C GLU A 3 -17.34 6.26 5.98
N ASN A 4 -16.05 6.05 5.69
CA ASN A 4 -15.12 5.28 6.52
C ASN A 4 -14.20 6.16 7.36
N VAL A 5 -14.33 7.50 7.26
CA VAL A 5 -13.65 8.43 8.14
C VAL A 5 -14.04 8.16 9.61
N GLY A 6 -13.05 8.17 10.50
CA GLY A 6 -13.19 7.87 11.92
C GLY A 6 -13.18 6.38 12.27
N LYS A 7 -13.35 5.47 11.29
CA LYS A 7 -13.36 4.03 11.53
C LYS A 7 -11.94 3.46 11.64
N TYR A 8 -11.78 2.49 12.54
CA TYR A 8 -10.56 1.71 12.68
C TYR A 8 -10.61 0.48 11.77
N PHE A 9 -9.47 0.16 11.16
CA PHE A 9 -9.27 -0.98 10.28
C PHE A 9 -8.04 -1.78 10.71
N ASP A 10 -8.22 -3.09 10.87
CA ASP A 10 -7.09 -4.01 10.94
C ASP A 10 -6.45 -4.19 9.57
N SER A 11 -5.14 -4.41 9.55
CA SER A 11 -4.41 -4.63 8.29
C SER A 11 -4.67 -6.05 7.78
N PRO A 12 -5.16 -6.23 6.53
CA PRO A 12 -5.41 -7.56 5.96
C PRO A 12 -4.15 -8.43 5.85
N ARG A 13 -2.96 -7.82 5.97
CA ARG A 13 -1.67 -8.52 6.01
C ARG A 13 -1.53 -9.46 7.19
N GLU A 14 -2.22 -9.24 8.31
CA GLU A 14 -2.15 -10.15 9.47
C GLU A 14 -2.63 -11.56 9.10
N ALA A 15 -3.79 -11.64 8.45
CA ALA A 15 -4.39 -12.90 8.02
C ALA A 15 -3.50 -13.67 7.02
N VAL A 16 -2.67 -12.98 6.23
CA VAL A 16 -1.87 -13.60 5.16
C VAL A 16 -0.43 -13.88 5.59
N PHE A 17 0.17 -13.02 6.41
CA PHE A 17 1.60 -13.08 6.74
C PHE A 17 1.87 -13.44 8.21
N GLY A 18 0.85 -13.57 9.06
CA GLY A 18 0.96 -14.00 10.46
C GLY A 18 1.73 -13.06 11.38
N ARG A 19 2.17 -11.90 10.88
CA ARG A 19 2.69 -10.80 11.70
C ARG A 19 1.52 -9.88 12.03
N LYS A 20 1.57 -9.16 13.15
CA LYS A 20 0.55 -8.17 13.53
C LYS A 20 0.97 -6.75 13.11
N PRO A 21 0.78 -6.33 11.84
CA PRO A 21 0.96 -4.95 11.46
C PRO A 21 0.01 -4.04 12.25
N GLN A 22 0.42 -2.79 12.43
CA GLN A 22 -0.45 -1.79 13.06
C GLN A 22 -1.63 -1.52 12.15
N GLY A 23 -2.85 -1.68 12.68
CA GLY A 23 -4.06 -1.17 12.04
C GLY A 23 -4.10 0.36 12.04
N PHE A 24 -5.03 0.92 11.28
CA PHE A 24 -5.09 2.34 11.00
C PHE A 24 -6.52 2.90 11.10
N ILE A 25 -6.61 4.21 11.31
CA ILE A 25 -7.86 4.98 11.28
C ILE A 25 -7.75 5.97 10.13
N ILE A 26 -8.78 6.05 9.28
CA ILE A 26 -8.90 7.12 8.28
C ILE A 26 -9.35 8.38 9.02
N ARG A 27 -8.50 9.40 9.11
CA ARG A 27 -8.78 10.64 9.86
C ARG A 27 -9.59 11.63 9.06
N TYR A 28 -9.21 11.84 7.81
CA TYR A 28 -9.95 12.65 6.86
C TYR A 28 -9.46 12.35 5.44
N ILE A 29 -10.27 12.73 4.47
CA ILE A 29 -9.94 12.72 3.05
C ILE A 29 -9.97 14.18 2.60
N ASP A 30 -8.87 14.62 2.03
CA ASP A 30 -8.71 15.97 1.50
C ASP A 30 -8.82 15.88 -0.03
N GLU A 31 -9.92 16.38 -0.59
CA GLU A 31 -10.18 16.31 -2.02
C GLU A 31 -9.42 17.38 -2.82
N GLU A 32 -9.10 18.51 -2.17
CA GLU A 32 -8.33 19.59 -2.77
C GLU A 32 -6.87 19.15 -2.95
N GLU A 33 -6.27 18.64 -1.88
CA GLU A 33 -4.90 18.10 -1.88
C GLU A 33 -4.81 16.66 -2.43
N LYS A 34 -5.97 16.05 -2.76
CA LYS A 34 -6.11 14.68 -3.27
C LYS A 34 -5.33 13.66 -2.42
N LEU A 35 -5.59 13.64 -1.12
CA LEU A 35 -4.91 12.75 -0.17
C LEU A 35 -5.84 12.15 0.87
N VAL A 36 -5.41 11.02 1.41
CA VAL A 36 -6.00 10.36 2.57
C VAL A 36 -5.04 10.50 3.73
N ARG A 37 -5.51 11.04 4.87
CA ARG A 37 -4.75 11.01 6.12
C ARG A 37 -5.18 9.85 6.98
N ILE A 38 -4.20 9.11 7.48
CA ILE A 38 -4.40 8.03 8.42
C ILE A 38 -3.60 8.25 9.71
N SER A 39 -3.99 7.57 10.78
CA SER A 39 -3.18 7.42 12.00
C SER A 39 -3.15 5.96 12.43
N PHE A 40 -2.07 5.50 13.03
CA PHE A 40 -2.00 4.15 13.61
C PHE A 40 -2.59 4.13 15.02
N SER A 41 -3.25 3.03 15.41
CA SER A 41 -4.03 2.93 16.67
C SER A 41 -3.26 3.29 17.94
N LYS A 42 -1.92 3.22 17.92
CA LYS A 42 -1.06 3.53 19.07
C LYS A 42 -0.49 4.95 19.07
N LYS A 43 -0.76 5.79 18.07
CA LYS A 43 -0.20 7.16 17.97
C LYS A 43 -1.29 8.17 17.66
N ARG A 44 -1.30 9.30 18.38
CA ARG A 44 -2.10 10.49 18.01
C ARG A 44 -1.53 11.22 16.79
N THR A 45 -0.31 10.86 16.38
CA THR A 45 0.39 11.46 15.24
C THR A 45 -0.21 10.95 13.93
N LEU A 46 -0.49 11.88 13.02
CA LEU A 46 -0.81 11.56 11.62
C LEU A 46 0.37 10.79 11.02
N ALA A 47 0.08 9.70 10.31
CA ALA A 47 1.09 9.01 9.52
C ALA A 47 1.31 9.74 8.18
N LEU A 48 2.09 9.12 7.30
CA LEU A 48 2.35 9.61 5.95
C LEU A 48 1.03 9.91 5.20
N PRO A 49 0.89 11.07 4.54
CA PRO A 49 -0.22 11.32 3.63
C PRO A 49 -0.20 10.32 2.47
N LEU A 50 -1.32 9.63 2.27
CA LEU A 50 -1.49 8.72 1.14
C LEU A 50 -2.20 9.47 0.02
N PHE A 51 -1.44 10.00 -0.92
CA PHE A 51 -2.00 10.75 -2.04
C PHE A 51 -2.72 9.82 -3.03
N PHE A 52 -3.77 10.31 -3.69
CA PHE A 52 -4.55 9.54 -4.67
C PHE A 52 -3.68 9.00 -5.81
N TRP A 53 -2.65 9.76 -6.20
CA TRP A 53 -1.70 9.30 -7.21
C TRP A 53 -0.94 8.03 -6.78
N MET A 54 -0.73 7.79 -5.48
CA MET A 54 -0.09 6.57 -4.97
C MET A 54 -0.96 5.33 -5.24
N PHE A 55 -2.27 5.48 -5.02
CA PHE A 55 -3.25 4.43 -5.33
C PHE A 55 -3.33 4.19 -6.83
N ASN A 56 -3.42 5.25 -7.64
CA ASN A 56 -3.49 5.15 -9.10
C ASN A 56 -2.25 4.48 -9.69
N ARG A 57 -1.04 4.87 -9.24
CA ARG A 57 0.21 4.23 -9.68
C ARG A 57 0.25 2.76 -9.30
N THR A 58 -0.11 2.44 -8.06
CA THR A 58 -0.15 1.05 -7.58
C THR A 58 -1.11 0.21 -8.41
N LEU A 59 -2.33 0.68 -8.63
CA LEU A 59 -3.32 -0.03 -9.44
C LEU A 59 -2.87 -0.18 -10.89
N ASN A 60 -2.39 0.89 -11.53
CA ASN A 60 -1.90 0.85 -12.91
C ASN A 60 -0.72 -0.11 -13.09
N TYR A 61 0.16 -0.19 -12.10
CA TYR A 61 1.30 -1.09 -12.13
C TYR A 61 0.88 -2.56 -12.02
N LEU A 62 0.01 -2.87 -11.06
CA LEU A 62 -0.47 -4.23 -10.83
C LEU A 62 -1.40 -4.69 -11.96
N SER A 63 -2.23 -3.80 -12.51
CA SER A 63 -3.20 -4.13 -13.57
C SER A 63 -2.55 -4.40 -14.93
N LYS A 64 -1.37 -3.83 -15.20
CA LYS A 64 -0.58 -4.11 -16.41
C LYS A 64 -0.09 -5.55 -16.50
N ASN A 65 0.06 -6.23 -15.36
CA ASN A 65 0.57 -7.60 -15.29
C ASN A 65 -0.36 -8.48 -14.44
N PRO A 66 -1.60 -8.72 -14.91
CA PRO A 66 -2.57 -9.49 -14.14
C PRO A 66 -2.09 -10.94 -14.03
N GLY A 67 -1.88 -11.41 -12.80
CA GLY A 67 -1.30 -12.74 -12.53
C GLY A 67 0.06 -12.69 -11.84
N THR A 68 0.75 -11.55 -11.87
CA THR A 68 2.06 -11.39 -11.25
C THR A 68 1.94 -10.84 -9.84
N ILE A 69 2.61 -11.49 -8.88
CA ILE A 69 2.73 -11.01 -7.50
C ILE A 69 4.01 -10.18 -7.38
N PHE A 70 3.87 -8.87 -7.16
CA PHE A 70 5.00 -7.97 -7.01
C PHE A 70 5.38 -7.78 -5.53
N PRO A 71 6.69 -7.73 -5.20
CA PRO A 71 7.16 -7.37 -3.87
C PRO A 71 6.59 -6.03 -3.38
N ILE A 72 6.18 -5.95 -2.11
CA ILE A 72 5.71 -4.70 -1.51
C ILE A 72 6.82 -3.63 -1.49
N GLY A 73 8.03 -4.02 -1.07
CA GLY A 73 9.17 -3.12 -0.90
C GLY A 73 9.77 -3.20 0.50
N ALA A 74 11.10 -3.12 0.58
CA ALA A 74 11.87 -3.39 1.79
C ALA A 74 12.35 -2.12 2.52
N LYS A 75 12.54 -1.00 1.80
CA LYS A 75 13.16 0.22 2.33
C LYS A 75 12.15 1.33 2.55
N ILE A 76 12.41 2.18 3.55
CA ILE A 76 11.67 3.43 3.82
C ILE A 76 12.24 4.59 2.99
N GLN A 77 13.53 4.54 2.66
CA GLN A 77 14.26 5.60 1.97
C GLN A 77 14.89 5.06 0.68
N PRO A 78 15.13 5.93 -0.33
CA PRO A 78 15.76 5.53 -1.58
C PRO A 78 17.19 5.00 -1.37
N PRO A 79 17.76 4.28 -2.36
CA PRO A 79 17.13 3.86 -3.60
C PRO A 79 16.14 2.71 -3.38
N TYR A 80 14.93 2.86 -3.92
CA TYR A 80 13.89 1.83 -3.93
C TYR A 80 14.16 0.83 -5.06
N SER A 81 13.65 -0.39 -4.92
CA SER A 81 13.75 -1.41 -5.98
C SER A 81 12.68 -1.14 -7.05
N GLU A 82 13.09 -1.09 -8.31
CA GLU A 82 12.18 -0.88 -9.46
C GLU A 82 11.16 -2.02 -9.63
N GLU A 83 11.48 -3.22 -9.14
CA GLU A 83 10.57 -4.37 -9.15
C GLU A 83 9.68 -4.43 -7.91
N SER A 84 9.52 -3.32 -7.18
CA SER A 84 8.67 -3.26 -5.98
C SER A 84 7.61 -2.19 -6.09
N ILE A 85 6.48 -2.44 -5.44
CA ILE A 85 5.34 -1.51 -5.39
C ILE A 85 5.75 -0.18 -4.73
N GLU A 86 6.58 -0.22 -3.68
CA GLU A 86 7.17 0.98 -3.07
C GLU A 86 7.98 1.80 -4.09
N GLY A 87 8.80 1.13 -4.91
CA GLY A 87 9.58 1.80 -5.95
C GLY A 87 8.72 2.45 -7.02
N GLU A 88 7.65 1.78 -7.45
CA GLU A 88 6.73 2.34 -8.43
C GLU A 88 5.93 3.54 -7.89
N ILE A 89 5.52 3.51 -6.62
CA ILE A 89 4.90 4.67 -5.96
C ILE A 89 5.87 5.86 -6.05
N TRP A 90 7.12 5.69 -5.62
CA TRP A 90 8.07 6.80 -5.52
C TRP A 90 8.83 7.15 -6.79
N LYS A 91 8.47 6.57 -7.94
CA LYS A 91 9.07 6.91 -9.23
C LYS A 91 8.69 8.34 -9.64
N ASP A 92 9.51 9.32 -9.28
CA ASP A 92 9.54 10.73 -9.79
C ASP A 92 8.26 11.60 -9.53
N PRO A 93 8.31 12.87 -9.04
CA PRO A 93 9.41 13.63 -8.41
C PRO A 93 9.16 14.10 -6.95
N LYS A 94 8.07 13.74 -6.26
CA LYS A 94 7.85 14.29 -4.91
C LYS A 94 8.59 13.48 -3.84
N HIS A 95 9.78 13.96 -3.48
CA HIS A 95 10.48 13.54 -2.26
C HIS A 95 9.68 13.97 -1.04
N TYR A 96 8.91 13.03 -0.48
CA TYR A 96 8.38 13.17 0.87
C TYR A 96 9.29 12.36 1.79
N SER A 97 9.94 13.03 2.75
CA SER A 97 10.59 12.31 3.85
C SER A 97 9.50 11.71 4.73
N SER A 98 9.56 10.41 4.95
CA SER A 98 8.67 9.69 5.83
C SER A 98 9.43 8.70 6.70
N GLU A 99 8.93 8.51 7.91
CA GLU A 99 9.34 7.41 8.78
C GLU A 99 8.63 6.09 8.42
N TYR A 100 7.70 6.13 7.47
CA TYR A 100 6.84 5.00 7.09
C TYR A 100 6.95 4.69 5.59
N LYS A 101 6.83 3.41 5.24
CA LYS A 101 6.67 2.96 3.86
C LYS A 101 5.25 3.27 3.36
N ALA A 102 5.09 3.70 2.11
CA ALA A 102 3.78 4.01 1.55
C ALA A 102 3.02 2.75 1.10
N ALA A 103 3.70 1.84 0.40
CA ALA A 103 3.08 0.69 -0.26
C ALA A 103 2.28 -0.20 0.69
N PRO A 104 2.74 -0.56 1.91
CA PRO A 104 1.95 -1.40 2.81
C PRO A 104 0.57 -0.80 3.11
N HIS A 105 0.50 0.52 3.32
CA HIS A 105 -0.74 1.20 3.71
C HIS A 105 -1.66 1.46 2.53
N VAL A 106 -1.09 1.81 1.37
CA VAL A 106 -1.84 1.88 0.10
C VAL A 106 -2.48 0.52 -0.20
N LEU A 107 -1.70 -0.57 -0.07
CA LEU A 107 -2.18 -1.93 -0.32
C LEU A 107 -3.20 -2.40 0.71
N ASP A 108 -3.05 -2.04 2.00
CA ASP A 108 -4.03 -2.37 3.03
C ASP A 108 -5.41 -1.80 2.66
N ILE A 109 -5.48 -0.54 2.24
CA ILE A 109 -6.72 0.12 1.80
C ILE A 109 -7.25 -0.52 0.50
N LEU A 110 -6.40 -0.76 -0.49
CA LEU A 110 -6.81 -1.40 -1.75
C LEU A 110 -7.33 -2.83 -1.54
N ALA A 111 -6.74 -3.57 -0.59
CA ALA A 111 -7.15 -4.93 -0.26
C ALA A 111 -8.51 -4.94 0.45
N LEU A 112 -8.73 -4.01 1.39
CA LEU A 112 -10.04 -3.82 2.04
C LEU A 112 -11.12 -3.43 1.04
N ALA A 113 -10.76 -2.71 -0.03
CA ALA A 113 -11.65 -2.38 -1.13
C ALA A 113 -11.79 -3.49 -2.20
N GLY A 114 -11.10 -4.62 -2.04
CA GLY A 114 -11.19 -5.78 -2.93
C GLY A 114 -10.37 -5.70 -4.23
N PHE A 115 -9.58 -4.65 -4.44
CA PHE A 115 -8.81 -4.45 -5.68
C PHE A 115 -7.52 -5.27 -5.74
N VAL A 116 -6.95 -5.65 -4.59
CA VAL A 116 -5.70 -6.42 -4.53
C VAL A 116 -5.79 -7.54 -3.50
N LYS A 117 -4.96 -8.56 -3.69
CA LYS A 117 -4.74 -9.64 -2.71
C LYS A 117 -3.28 -9.67 -2.31
N PHE A 118 -3.02 -9.96 -1.03
CA PHE A 118 -1.68 -10.22 -0.53
C PHE A 118 -1.29 -11.67 -0.79
N ALA A 119 -0.02 -11.89 -1.11
CA ALA A 119 0.58 -13.22 -1.25
C ALA A 119 2.08 -13.15 -1.02
N TYR A 120 2.73 -14.31 -0.87
CA TYR A 120 4.18 -14.39 -0.90
C TYR A 120 4.67 -14.47 -2.35
N THR A 121 5.82 -13.86 -2.61
CA THR A 121 6.55 -13.96 -3.89
C THR A 121 8.04 -14.14 -3.61
N GLN A 122 8.83 -14.33 -4.66
CA GLN A 122 10.30 -14.36 -4.57
C GLN A 122 10.86 -13.06 -5.12
N ASN A 123 11.75 -12.44 -4.36
CA ASN A 123 12.52 -11.30 -4.86
C ASN A 123 13.51 -11.81 -5.91
N ARG A 124 13.42 -11.33 -7.16
CA ARG A 124 14.20 -11.88 -8.27
C ARG A 124 15.71 -11.66 -8.13
N CYS A 125 16.13 -10.59 -7.47
CA CYS A 125 17.55 -10.29 -7.26
C CYS A 125 18.19 -11.16 -6.17
N THR A 126 17.43 -11.54 -5.14
CA THR A 126 17.97 -12.20 -3.93
C THR A 126 17.46 -13.62 -3.71
N ASN A 127 16.49 -14.08 -4.52
CA ASN A 127 15.73 -15.32 -4.37
C ASN A 127 15.03 -15.50 -3.00
N ARG A 128 15.00 -14.45 -2.17
CA ARG A 128 14.35 -14.51 -0.86
C ARG A 128 12.83 -14.48 -1.02
N LYS A 129 12.14 -15.32 -0.24
CA LYS A 129 10.69 -15.23 -0.07
C LYS A 129 10.34 -13.90 0.61
N VAL A 130 9.51 -13.10 -0.04
CA VAL A 130 9.10 -11.76 0.41
C VAL A 130 7.59 -11.58 0.33
N GLN A 131 7.07 -10.59 1.05
CA GLN A 131 5.67 -10.19 0.99
C GLN A 131 5.42 -9.43 -0.31
N GLY A 132 4.31 -9.75 -0.98
CA GLY A 132 3.89 -9.13 -2.22
C GLY A 132 2.38 -8.93 -2.31
N ALA A 133 1.96 -8.32 -3.41
CA ALA A 133 0.56 -8.14 -3.76
C ALA A 133 0.31 -8.35 -5.25
N ILE A 134 -0.93 -8.70 -5.59
CA ILE A 134 -1.41 -8.97 -6.94
C ILE A 134 -2.75 -8.26 -7.16
N HIS A 135 -2.99 -7.80 -8.38
CA HIS A 135 -4.28 -7.24 -8.78
C HIS A 135 -5.38 -8.31 -8.77
N CYS A 136 -6.52 -8.03 -8.14
CA CYS A 136 -7.73 -8.82 -8.34
C CYS A 136 -8.29 -8.48 -9.73
N ARG A 137 -8.41 -9.45 -10.63
CA ARG A 137 -9.25 -9.24 -11.82
C ARG A 137 -10.66 -8.93 -11.32
N SER A 138 -11.19 -7.77 -11.67
CA SER A 138 -12.62 -7.51 -11.54
C SER A 138 -13.33 -8.63 -12.29
N VAL A 139 -14.14 -9.39 -11.57
CA VAL A 139 -15.17 -10.22 -12.21
C VAL A 139 -16.20 -9.20 -12.67
N THR A 140 -16.05 -8.68 -13.89
CA THR A 140 -17.18 -8.05 -14.58
C THR A 140 -18.24 -9.14 -14.70
N SER A 141 -19.23 -9.06 -13.82
CA SER A 141 -20.48 -9.82 -13.93
C SER A 141 -21.34 -9.17 -15.01
#